data_AF-A0A844ME94-F1
#
_entry.id   AF-A0A844ME94-F1
#
_cell.length_a   1.000
_cell.length_b   1.000
_cell.length_c   1.000
_cell.angle_alpha   90.00
_cell.angle_beta   90.00
_cell.angle_gamma   90.00
#
_symmetry.space_group_name_H-M   'P 1'
#
loop_
_entity.id
_entity.type
_entity.pdbx_description
1 polymer ?
#
loop_
_entity_poly.entity_id
_entity_poly.type
_entity_poly.pdbx_seq_one_letter_code
_entity_poly.pdbx_strand_id
1 'polypeptide(L)' 'MFITYLAILPAYQRQGFGSQLVGNVLEQAAKRGIPVKLNVIRVNPGRAFYEGLGFKVTGGDKALLLMEWRSS' A
#
# COMPACT_ATOMS: atom_id res chain seq x y z
N MET A 1 2.60 -0.13 11.38
CA MET A 1 1.26 -0.62 11.00
C MET A 1 1.39 -1.51 9.78
N PHE A 2 0.53 -2.51 9.58
CA PHE A 2 0.63 -3.45 8.45
C PHE A 2 -0.71 -3.60 7.74
N ILE A 3 -0.73 -3.48 6.40
CA ILE A 3 -1.90 -3.77 5.57
C ILE A 3 -1.82 -5.23 5.14
N THR A 4 -2.74 -6.05 5.66
CA THR A 4 -2.78 -7.49 5.40
C THR A 4 -3.54 -7.84 4.12
N TYR A 5 -4.64 -7.12 3.85
CA TYR A 5 -5.49 -7.38 2.71
C TYR A 5 -6.20 -6.08 2.26
N LEU A 6 -6.27 -5.88 0.96
CA LEU A 6 -7.02 -4.80 0.33
C LEU A 6 -7.60 -5.33 -0.98
N ALA A 7 -8.91 -5.25 -1.13
CA ALA A 7 -9.60 -5.60 -2.36
C ALA A 7 -10.75 -4.64 -2.61
N ILE A 8 -10.96 -4.32 -3.88
CA ILE A 8 -12.09 -3.52 -4.36
C ILE A 8 -12.68 -4.30 -5.53
N LEU A 9 -13.99 -4.51 -5.50
CA LEU A 9 -14.71 -5.18 -6.58
C LEU A 9 -14.45 -4.46 -7.91
N PRO A 10 -14.27 -5.17 -9.05
CA PRO A 10 -13.89 -4.56 -10.32
C PRO A 10 -14.75 -3.36 -10.74
N ALA A 11 -16.07 -3.43 -10.53
CA ALA A 11 -17.01 -2.36 -10.83
C ALA A 11 -16.77 -1.05 -10.07
N TYR A 12 -15.99 -1.08 -8.99
CA TYR A 12 -15.67 0.07 -8.13
C TYR A 12 -14.19 0.45 -8.20
N GLN A 13 -13.38 -0.18 -9.06
CA GLN A 13 -11.96 0.17 -9.19
C GLN A 13 -11.79 1.48 -9.96
N ARG A 14 -10.61 2.12 -9.81
CA ARG A 14 -10.22 3.37 -10.49
C ARG A 14 -11.13 4.59 -10.22
N GLN A 15 -11.93 4.53 -9.16
CA GLN A 15 -12.82 5.62 -8.71
C GLN A 15 -12.32 6.35 -7.44
N GLY A 16 -11.07 6.09 -7.02
CA GLY A 16 -10.46 6.74 -5.85
C GLY A 16 -10.67 6.04 -4.51
N PHE A 17 -11.54 5.02 -4.41
CA PHE A 17 -11.78 4.29 -3.16
C PHE A 17 -10.51 3.67 -2.55
N GLY A 18 -9.61 3.13 -3.38
CA GLY A 18 -8.33 2.59 -2.90
C GLY A 18 -7.48 3.67 -2.23
N SER A 19 -7.35 4.83 -2.88
CA SER A 19 -6.60 5.96 -2.35
C SER A 19 -7.21 6.48 -1.06
N GLN A 20 -8.54 6.53 -0.96
CA GLN A 20 -9.23 6.94 0.26
C GLN A 20 -9.00 5.95 1.41
N LEU A 21 -9.16 4.64 1.15
CA LEU A 21 -8.96 3.60 2.16
C LEU A 21 -7.52 3.60 2.68
N VAL A 22 -6.53 3.57 1.77
CA VAL A 22 -5.12 3.56 2.17
C VAL A 22 -4.71 4.91 2.76
N GLY A 23 -5.19 6.03 2.23
CA GLY A 23 -4.92 7.38 2.75
C GLY A 23 -5.29 7.51 4.24
N ASN A 24 -6.46 7.02 4.64
CA ASN A 24 -6.87 7.00 6.04
C ASN A 24 -5.93 6.17 6.94
N VAL A 25 -5.35 5.09 6.41
CA VAL A 25 -4.35 4.27 7.11
C VAL A 25 -3.03 5.04 7.24
N LEU A 26 -2.58 5.70 6.17
CA LEU A 26 -1.36 6.49 6.16
C LEU A 26 -1.46 7.67 7.13
N GLU A 27 -2.58 8.38 7.16
CA GLU A 27 -2.80 9.50 8.09
C GLU A 27 -2.72 9.05 9.56
N GLN A 28 -3.34 7.92 9.89
CA GLN A 28 -3.26 7.35 11.23
C GLN A 28 -1.84 6.93 11.61
N ALA A 29 -1.09 6.36 10.66
CA ALA A 29 0.30 5.98 10.87
C ALA A 29 1.21 7.20 11.03
N ALA A 30 0.97 8.27 10.26
CA ALA A 30 1.66 9.55 10.36
C ALA A 30 1.48 10.18 11.75
N LYS A 31 0.24 10.26 12.24
CA LYS A 31 -0.07 10.76 13.60
C LYS A 31 0.64 9.99 14.71
N ARG A 32 0.99 8.72 14.46
CA ARG A 32 1.70 7.85 15.41
C ARG A 32 3.22 7.81 15.18
N GLY A 33 3.74 8.45 14.13
CA GLY A 33 5.16 8.40 13.77
C GLY A 33 5.66 7.01 13.40
N ILE A 34 4.79 6.12 12.89
CA ILE A 34 5.15 4.73 12.54
C ILE A 34 5.05 4.47 11.04
N PRO A 35 5.87 3.57 10.49
CA PRO A 35 5.75 3.17 9.08
C PRO A 35 4.47 2.34 8.82
N VAL A 36 4.01 2.37 7.58
CA VAL A 36 3.03 1.42 7.05
C VAL A 36 3.74 0.44 6.14
N LYS A 37 3.51 -0.86 6.35
CA LYS A 37 4.13 -1.94 5.59
C LYS A 37 3.07 -2.79 4.90
N LEU A 38 3.43 -3.36 3.76
CA LEU A 38 2.61 -4.34 3.05
C LEU A 38 3.48 -5.33 2.29
N ASN A 39 2.87 -6.47 1.96
CA ASN A 39 3.42 -7.45 1.04
C ASN A 39 2.63 -7.44 -0.26
N VAL A 40 3.31 -7.46 -1.40
CA VAL A 40 2.67 -7.54 -2.72
C VAL A 40 3.39 -8.57 -3.59
N ILE A 41 2.64 -9.41 -4.29
CA ILE A 41 3.23 -10.34 -5.27
C ILE A 41 3.84 -9.50 -6.41
N ARG A 42 5.03 -9.87 -6.90
CA ARG A 42 5.78 -9.08 -7.90
C ARG A 42 5.01 -8.73 -9.16
N VAL A 43 4.17 -9.65 -9.63
CA VAL A 43 3.38 -9.48 -10.87
C VAL A 43 2.04 -8.79 -10.64
N ASN A 44 1.72 -8.38 -9.42
CA ASN A 44 0.45 -7.73 -9.12
C ASN A 44 0.43 -6.31 -9.74
N PRO A 45 -0.50 -6.00 -10.66
CA PRO A 45 -0.61 -4.67 -11.26
C PRO A 45 -0.93 -3.57 -10.23
N GLY A 46 -1.50 -3.94 -9.08
CA GLY A 46 -1.73 -3.05 -7.94
C GLY A 46 -0.46 -2.51 -7.29
N ARG A 47 0.74 -3.02 -7.64
CA ARG A 47 2.01 -2.45 -7.20
C ARG A 47 2.12 -0.95 -7.53
N ALA A 48 1.77 -0.56 -8.76
CA ALA A 48 1.87 0.83 -9.21
C ALA A 48 0.96 1.76 -8.41
N PHE A 49 -0.18 1.25 -7.92
CA PHE A 49 -1.06 1.99 -7.02
C PHE A 49 -0.37 2.30 -5.69
N TYR A 50 0.32 1.33 -5.08
CA TYR A 50 1.06 1.57 -3.83
C TYR A 50 2.26 2.51 -4.04
N GLU A 51 2.99 2.36 -5.14
CA GLU A 51 4.09 3.27 -5.50
C GLU A 51 3.61 4.71 -5.67
N GLY A 52 2.45 4.91 -6.32
CA GLY A 52 1.81 6.22 -6.47
C GLY A 52 1.39 6.86 -5.14
N LEU A 53 1.15 6.06 -4.10
CA LEU A 53 0.91 6.54 -2.74
C LEU A 53 2.20 6.78 -1.92
N GLY A 54 3.37 6.61 -2.54
CA GLY A 54 4.67 6.85 -1.92
C GLY A 54 5.27 5.65 -1.20
N PHE A 55 4.69 4.45 -1.31
CA PHE A 55 5.34 3.24 -0.82
C PHE A 55 6.61 2.96 -1.64
N LYS A 56 7.66 2.52 -0.96
CA LYS A 56 8.93 2.10 -1.57
C LYS A 56 9.20 0.64 -1.27
N VAL A 57 9.80 -0.07 -2.22
CA VAL A 57 10.27 -1.44 -1.99
C VAL A 57 11.44 -1.41 -1.01
N THR A 58 11.33 -2.16 0.09
CA THR A 58 12.35 -2.27 1.14
C THR A 58 12.93 -3.67 1.26
N GLY A 59 12.36 -4.63 0.55
CA GLY A 59 12.86 -6.00 0.49
C GLY A 59 11.97 -6.89 -0.38
N GLY A 60 12.27 -8.18 -0.38
CA GLY A 60 11.48 -9.19 -1.10
C GLY A 60 12.32 -10.36 -1.57
N ASP A 61 11.68 -11.33 -2.17
CA ASP A 61 12.27 -12.53 -2.78
C ASP A 61 11.81 -12.68 -4.23
N LYS A 62 11.94 -13.83 -4.88
CA LYS A 62 11.55 -14.01 -6.29
C LYS A 62 10.03 -13.85 -6.56
N ALA A 63 9.17 -13.96 -5.55
CA ALA A 63 7.72 -13.92 -5.69
C ALA A 63 7.08 -12.70 -5.02
N LEU A 64 7.61 -12.26 -3.88
CA LEU A 64 7.02 -11.25 -3.02
C LEU A 64 7.90 -10.01 -2.90
N LEU A 65 7.26 -8.84 -2.82
CA LEU A 65 7.88 -7.57 -2.47
C LEU A 65 7.37 -7.12 -1.10
N LEU A 66 8.29 -6.72 -0.25
CA LEU A 66 8.01 -5.96 0.96
C LEU A 66 8.07 -4.47 0.60
N MET A 67 6.98 -3.75 0.85
CA MET A 67 6.90 -2.32 0.60
C MET A 67 6.60 -1.57 1.89
N GLU A 68 7.14 -0.37 2.00
CA GLU A 68 7.02 0.49 3.17
C GLU A 68 6.76 1.94 2.78
N TRP A 69 5.87 2.59 3.52
CA TRP A 69 5.62 4.02 3.49
C TRP A 69 6.00 4.63 4.84
N ARG A 70 6.58 5.83 4.82
CA ARG A 70 6.87 6.65 6.00
C ARG A 70 6.37 8.08 5.73
N SER A 71 5.78 8.71 6.75
CA SER A 71 5.56 10.16 6.73
C SER A 71 6.92 10.85 6.70
N SER A 72 7.15 11.64 5.65
CA SER A 72 8.31 12.55 5.60
C SER A 72 8.07 13.74 6.52
#